data_AF-A0A917QE93-F1
#
_entry.id   AF-A0A917QE93-F1
#
_cell.length_a   1.000
_cell.length_b   1.000
_cell.length_c   1.000
_cell.angle_alpha   90.00
_cell.angle_beta   90.00
_cell.angle_gamma   90.00
#
_symmetry.space_group_name_H-M   'P 1'
#
loop_
_entity.id
_entity.type
_entity.pdbx_description
1 polymer ?
#
loop_
_entity_poly.entity_id
_entity_poly.type
_entity_poly.pdbx_seq_one_letter_code
_entity_poly.pdbx_strand_id
1 'polypeptide(L)'
;MSSFGIKRAGFGLTAFGAITAAAVLVAPQASALVQSIAVSGTTHYVGTPYTVTADVTATSFLFKVTFTDNGTQIGEPVAVSNGKATITWTPTTAGAHEIKAVQELISAKTVTIDVAAKPTIPGGGGADSGSGDLGGLLTGSAG
;
A
#
# COMPACT_ATOMS: atom_id res chain seq x y z
N MET A 1 -28.95 80.42 -43.35
CA MET A 1 -27.90 79.80 -44.17
C MET A 1 -26.93 79.09 -43.24
N SER A 2 -26.84 77.76 -43.30
CA SER A 2 -25.69 76.98 -42.83
C SER A 2 -25.76 75.57 -43.40
N SER A 3 -24.82 75.37 -44.33
CA SER A 3 -24.32 74.22 -45.08
C SER A 3 -24.85 72.80 -44.83
N PHE A 4 -25.10 72.13 -45.97
CA PHE A 4 -24.98 70.69 -46.21
C PHE A 4 -23.56 70.17 -45.93
N GLY A 5 -23.44 68.89 -45.55
CA GLY A 5 -22.16 68.19 -45.36
C GLY A 5 -22.25 66.66 -45.28
N ILE A 6 -22.55 66.04 -46.43
CA ILE A 6 -22.07 64.73 -46.96
C ILE A 6 -21.94 63.50 -46.02
N LYS A 7 -22.83 62.55 -46.32
CA LYS A 7 -22.75 61.08 -46.35
C LYS A 7 -21.36 60.43 -46.17
N ARG A 8 -21.29 59.46 -45.25
CA ARG A 8 -20.44 58.28 -45.38
C ARG A 8 -21.26 57.02 -45.11
N ALA A 9 -21.66 56.36 -46.19
CA ALA A 9 -22.02 54.94 -46.17
C ALA A 9 -20.72 54.14 -46.15
N GLY A 10 -20.61 53.17 -45.24
CA GLY A 10 -19.44 52.30 -45.13
C GLY A 10 -19.82 51.02 -44.42
N PHE A 11 -20.05 49.99 -45.22
CA PHE A 11 -20.22 48.60 -44.84
C PHE A 11 -19.05 48.14 -43.95
N GLY A 12 -19.35 47.36 -42.91
CA GLY A 12 -18.32 46.81 -42.02
C GLY A 12 -18.89 45.76 -41.05
N LEU A 13 -19.51 44.72 -41.61
CA LEU A 13 -19.90 43.51 -40.87
C LEU A 13 -18.75 42.51 -40.99
N THR A 14 -17.66 42.73 -40.27
CA THR A 14 -16.54 41.81 -40.03
C THR A 14 -15.91 42.22 -38.69
N ALA A 15 -15.62 41.38 -37.71
CA ALA A 15 -15.38 39.96 -37.70
C ALA A 15 -15.91 39.36 -36.38
N PHE A 16 -16.34 38.11 -36.44
CA PHE A 16 -16.54 37.27 -35.26
C PHE A 16 -15.27 37.32 -34.40
N GLY A 17 -15.37 37.94 -33.23
CA GLY A 17 -14.34 37.80 -32.21
C GLY A 17 -14.24 36.33 -31.83
N ALA A 18 -13.08 35.72 -32.04
CA ALA A 18 -12.81 34.40 -31.49
C ALA A 18 -12.74 34.56 -29.96
N ILE A 19 -13.87 34.37 -29.28
CA ILE A 19 -13.86 34.13 -27.84
C ILE A 19 -13.20 32.76 -27.65
N THR A 20 -11.93 32.74 -27.26
CA THR A 20 -11.34 31.53 -26.72
C THR A 20 -12.07 31.24 -25.41
N ALA A 21 -13.02 30.31 -25.45
CA ALA A 21 -13.68 29.83 -24.26
C ALA A 21 -12.62 29.15 -23.39
N ALA A 22 -12.11 29.87 -22.38
CA ALA A 22 -11.35 29.25 -21.31
C ALA A 22 -12.34 28.42 -20.49
N ALA A 23 -12.51 27.15 -20.88
CA ALA A 23 -13.26 26.20 -20.09
C ALA A 23 -12.51 25.99 -18.77
N VAL A 24 -12.95 26.66 -17.71
CA VAL A 24 -12.52 26.33 -16.35
C VAL A 24 -13.18 25.00 -16.03
N LEU A 25 -12.49 23.89 -16.30
CA LEU A 25 -12.88 22.60 -15.73
C LEU A 25 -12.69 22.71 -14.22
N VAL A 26 -13.78 22.89 -13.49
CA VAL A 26 -13.80 22.55 -12.07
C VAL A 26 -13.58 21.04 -12.02
N ALA A 27 -12.37 20.62 -11.63
CA ALA A 27 -12.11 19.22 -11.36
C ALA A 27 -13.06 18.78 -10.24
N PRO A 28 -13.87 17.72 -10.43
CA PRO A 28 -14.61 17.14 -9.31
C PRO A 28 -13.58 16.73 -8.25
N GLN A 29 -13.77 17.22 -7.03
CA GLN A 29 -12.99 16.80 -5.86
C GLN A 29 -13.37 15.33 -5.60
N ALA A 30 -12.70 14.39 -6.28
CA ALA A 30 -12.93 12.98 -6.10
C ALA A 30 -12.30 12.55 -4.77
N SER A 31 -12.98 12.81 -3.66
CA SER A 31 -12.48 12.45 -2.32
C SER A 31 -12.29 10.94 -2.22
N ALA A 32 -11.04 10.49 -2.22
CA ALA A 32 -10.69 9.11 -2.03
C ALA A 32 -10.52 8.79 -0.55
N LEU A 33 -11.43 7.97 -0.01
CA LEU A 33 -11.43 7.64 1.41
C LEU A 33 -10.97 6.20 1.64
N VAL A 34 -9.93 6.05 2.47
CA VAL A 34 -9.57 4.78 3.09
C VAL A 34 -10.56 4.49 4.21
N GLN A 35 -11.36 3.43 4.03
CA GLN A 35 -12.44 3.05 4.93
C GLN A 35 -11.93 2.17 6.08
N SER A 36 -11.15 1.15 5.74
CA SER A 36 -10.57 0.20 6.69
C SER A 36 -9.23 -0.31 6.22
N ILE A 37 -8.46 -0.85 7.17
CA ILE A 37 -7.23 -1.59 6.92
C ILE A 37 -7.28 -2.88 7.71
N ALA A 38 -6.85 -3.98 7.10
CA ALA A 38 -6.76 -5.29 7.72
C ALA A 38 -5.43 -5.95 7.35
N VAL A 39 -4.86 -6.67 8.31
CA VAL A 39 -3.67 -7.51 8.11
C VAL A 39 -4.09 -8.96 8.29
N SER A 40 -3.69 -9.83 7.38
CA SER A 40 -4.02 -11.26 7.43
C SER A 40 -3.37 -11.94 8.64
N GLY A 41 -4.07 -12.89 9.24
CA GLY A 41 -3.56 -13.67 10.38
C GLY A 41 -3.94 -13.05 11.72
N THR A 42 -3.71 -13.82 12.78
CA THR A 42 -4.02 -13.43 14.16
C THR A 42 -2.77 -13.25 15.00
N THR A 43 -1.74 -14.05 14.72
CA THR A 43 -0.42 -13.95 15.35
C THR A 43 0.62 -13.62 14.29
N HIS A 44 1.45 -12.62 14.57
CA HIS A 44 2.42 -12.09 13.63
C HIS A 44 3.85 -12.39 14.10
N TYR A 45 4.70 -12.82 13.17
CA TYR A 45 6.08 -13.17 13.44
C TYR A 45 7.04 -12.46 12.47
N VAL A 46 8.20 -12.08 12.99
CA VAL A 46 9.30 -11.54 12.19
C VAL A 46 9.64 -12.49 11.03
N GLY A 47 9.83 -11.92 9.84
CA GLY A 47 10.21 -12.62 8.63
C GLY A 47 9.09 -13.43 7.97
N THR A 48 7.86 -13.36 8.48
CA THR A 48 6.70 -14.03 7.87
C THR A 48 5.93 -13.04 6.99
N PRO A 49 5.61 -13.36 5.74
CA PRO A 49 4.82 -12.47 4.89
C PRO A 49 3.34 -12.49 5.29
N TYR A 50 2.75 -11.31 5.35
CA TYR A 50 1.33 -11.08 5.62
C TYR A 50 0.72 -10.20 4.52
N THR A 51 -0.55 -10.40 4.23
CA THR A 51 -1.30 -9.56 3.30
C THR A 51 -1.93 -8.40 4.06
N VAL A 52 -1.64 -7.17 3.64
CA VAL A 52 -2.31 -5.96 4.11
C VAL A 52 -3.31 -5.54 3.05
N THR A 53 -4.57 -5.34 3.44
CA THR A 53 -5.63 -4.88 2.56
C THR A 53 -6.22 -3.59 3.11
N ALA A 54 -6.27 -2.55 2.27
CA ALA A 54 -7.06 -1.37 2.53
C ALA A 54 -8.35 -1.43 1.71
N ASP A 55 -9.49 -1.27 2.38
CA ASP A 55 -10.76 -0.97 1.72
C ASP A 55 -10.81 0.53 1.47
N VAL A 56 -11.12 0.89 0.24
CA VAL A 56 -11.24 2.28 -0.19
C VAL A 56 -12.60 2.49 -0.84
N THR A 57 -13.00 3.74 -0.99
CA THR A 57 -14.22 4.04 -1.73
C THR A 57 -14.07 3.57 -3.18
N ALA A 58 -15.08 2.88 -3.74
CA ALA A 58 -14.96 2.25 -5.06
C ALA A 58 -14.67 3.24 -6.21
N THR A 59 -15.03 4.51 -6.04
CA THR A 59 -14.77 5.59 -6.99
C THR A 59 -13.33 6.11 -6.96
N SER A 60 -12.52 5.63 -6.02
CA SER A 60 -11.14 6.11 -5.76
C SER A 60 -10.06 5.46 -6.62
N PHE A 61 -10.43 4.83 -7.73
CA PHE A 61 -9.51 4.03 -8.56
C PHE A 61 -8.40 4.84 -9.26
N LEU A 62 -8.55 6.17 -9.35
CA LEU A 62 -7.56 7.07 -9.95
C LEU A 62 -6.33 7.30 -9.05
N PHE A 63 -6.46 7.09 -7.74
CA PHE A 63 -5.40 7.37 -6.78
C PHE A 63 -4.84 6.10 -6.19
N LYS A 64 -3.52 6.02 -6.09
CA LYS A 64 -2.82 4.90 -5.46
C LYS A 64 -2.83 5.04 -3.94
N VAL A 65 -2.79 3.90 -3.26
CA VAL A 65 -2.65 3.80 -1.81
C VAL A 65 -1.19 3.53 -1.46
N THR A 66 -0.63 4.37 -0.61
CA THR A 66 0.70 4.15 -0.03
C THR A 66 0.53 3.45 1.31
N PHE A 67 1.23 2.33 1.50
CA PHE A 67 1.28 1.61 2.77
C PHE A 67 2.60 1.92 3.48
N THR A 68 2.56 2.09 4.80
CA THR A 68 3.76 2.28 5.62
C THR A 68 3.70 1.41 6.87
N ASP A 69 4.88 1.01 7.35
CA ASP A 69 5.13 0.39 8.64
C ASP A 69 5.98 1.35 9.49
N ASN A 70 5.43 1.86 10.59
CA ASN A 70 6.12 2.83 11.47
C ASN A 70 6.69 4.03 10.71
N GLY A 71 5.95 4.50 9.70
CA GLY A 71 6.35 5.61 8.81
C GLY A 71 7.29 5.24 7.66
N THR A 72 7.82 4.02 7.62
CA THR A 72 8.62 3.52 6.49
C THR A 72 7.71 2.91 5.42
N GLN A 73 7.87 3.32 4.17
CA GLN A 73 7.02 2.81 3.08
C GLN A 73 7.22 1.31 2.84
N ILE A 74 6.11 0.60 2.71
CA ILE A 74 6.08 -0.82 2.33
C ILE A 74 5.89 -0.86 0.81
N GLY A 75 6.95 -1.24 0.08
CA GLY A 75 6.91 -1.36 -1.38
C GLY A 75 6.51 -0.08 -2.12
N GLU A 76 6.00 -0.24 -3.34
CA GLU A 76 5.51 0.86 -4.18
C GLU A 76 4.02 1.17 -3.92
N PRO A 77 3.54 2.41 -4.18
CA PRO A 77 2.12 2.72 -4.07
C PRO A 77 1.25 1.81 -4.95
N VAL A 78 0.14 1.32 -4.38
CA VAL A 78 -0.69 0.28 -4.96
C VAL A 78 -1.94 0.88 -5.63
N ALA A 79 -2.24 0.46 -6.85
CA ALA A 79 -3.47 0.85 -7.53
C ALA A 79 -4.71 0.19 -6.88
N VAL A 80 -5.82 0.93 -6.86
CA VAL A 80 -7.08 0.43 -6.31
C VAL A 80 -7.82 -0.37 -7.37
N SER A 81 -8.26 -1.57 -7.00
CA SER A 81 -9.10 -2.45 -7.83
C SER A 81 -10.27 -2.96 -7.02
N ASN A 82 -11.48 -2.86 -7.56
CA ASN A 82 -12.72 -3.29 -6.89
C ASN A 82 -12.87 -2.73 -5.46
N GLY A 83 -12.49 -1.46 -5.25
CA GLY A 83 -12.57 -0.80 -3.94
C GLY A 83 -11.52 -1.29 -2.93
N LYS A 84 -10.47 -1.98 -3.37
CA LYS A 84 -9.40 -2.49 -2.50
C LYS A 84 -8.01 -2.16 -3.05
N ALA A 85 -7.07 -1.95 -2.15
CA ALA A 85 -5.64 -1.96 -2.44
C ALA A 85 -4.96 -2.99 -1.52
N THR A 86 -4.07 -3.82 -2.07
CA THR A 86 -3.49 -4.95 -1.35
C THR A 86 -1.98 -5.02 -1.56
N ILE A 87 -1.22 -5.27 -0.50
CA ILE A 87 0.23 -5.41 -0.53
C ILE A 87 0.71 -6.53 0.41
N THR A 88 1.87 -7.10 0.10
CA THR A 88 2.58 -8.02 1.02
C THR A 88 3.48 -7.23 1.94
N TRP A 89 3.33 -7.43 3.24
CA TRP A 89 4.17 -6.89 4.30
C TRP A 89 4.91 -8.01 5.03
N THR A 90 6.22 -7.85 5.19
CA THR A 90 7.06 -8.81 5.94
C THR A 90 7.80 -8.03 7.04
N PRO A 91 7.36 -8.09 8.31
CA PRO A 91 8.02 -7.38 9.39
C PRO A 91 9.44 -7.90 9.60
N THR A 92 10.38 -6.98 9.76
CA THR A 92 11.80 -7.28 9.99
C THR A 92 12.21 -7.17 11.46
N THR A 93 11.37 -6.58 12.30
CA THR A 93 11.57 -6.38 13.74
C THR A 93 10.39 -6.91 14.54
N ALA A 94 10.61 -7.23 15.81
CA ALA A 94 9.54 -7.54 16.75
C ALA A 94 9.07 -6.25 17.47
N GLY A 95 7.88 -6.29 18.04
CA GLY A 95 7.26 -5.17 18.76
C GLY A 95 5.99 -4.67 18.08
N ALA A 96 5.55 -3.47 18.47
CA ALA A 96 4.38 -2.84 17.88
C ALA A 96 4.73 -2.21 16.52
N HIS A 97 3.93 -2.52 15.51
CA HIS A 97 4.03 -1.98 14.17
C HIS A 97 2.78 -1.18 13.82
N GLU A 98 2.94 0.12 13.55
CA GLU A 98 1.88 0.98 13.04
C GLU A 98 1.76 0.82 11.52
N ILE A 99 0.81 -0.01 11.09
CA ILE A 99 0.51 -0.22 9.68
C ILE A 99 -0.51 0.82 9.24
N LYS A 100 -0.10 1.69 8.31
CA LYS A 100 -0.90 2.81 7.83
C LYS A 100 -1.09 2.73 6.32
N ALA A 101 -2.31 2.99 5.87
CA ALA A 101 -2.66 3.19 4.48
C ALA A 101 -3.05 4.65 4.28
N VAL A 102 -2.44 5.31 3.28
CA VAL A 102 -2.68 6.71 2.95
C VAL A 102 -3.07 6.83 1.48
N GLN A 103 -4.10 7.63 1.22
CA GLN A 103 -4.53 7.99 -0.13
C GLN A 103 -4.71 9.51 -0.21
N GLU A 104 -4.26 10.12 -1.31
CA GLU A 104 -4.33 11.56 -1.57
C GLU A 104 -3.73 12.47 -0.47
N LEU A 105 -2.86 11.94 0.39
CA LEU A 105 -2.26 12.61 1.56
C LEU A 105 -3.26 13.07 2.64
N ILE A 106 -4.56 13.13 2.34
CA ILE A 106 -5.62 13.63 3.23
C ILE A 106 -6.43 12.51 3.89
N SER A 107 -6.46 11.32 3.29
CA SER A 107 -7.17 10.16 3.85
C SER A 107 -6.18 9.13 4.34
N ALA A 108 -6.31 8.73 5.61
CA ALA A 108 -5.46 7.71 6.19
C ALA A 108 -6.22 6.83 7.19
N LYS A 109 -5.85 5.55 7.22
CA LYS A 109 -6.21 4.62 8.28
C LYS A 109 -4.98 3.89 8.79
N THR A 110 -5.03 3.58 10.07
CA THR A 110 -3.94 2.97 10.82
C THR A 110 -4.47 1.80 11.64
N VAL A 111 -3.69 0.73 11.73
CA VAL A 111 -3.85 -0.37 12.68
C VAL A 111 -2.50 -0.67 13.34
N THR A 112 -2.52 -1.01 14.62
CA THR A 112 -1.33 -1.45 15.35
C THR A 112 -1.29 -2.97 15.39
N ILE A 113 -0.16 -3.56 14.99
CA ILE A 113 0.07 -5.00 14.98
C ILE A 113 1.25 -5.32 15.89
N ASP A 114 1.03 -6.16 16.90
CA ASP A 114 2.13 -6.72 17.69
C ASP A 114 2.76 -7.91 16.97
N VAL A 115 4.06 -7.79 16.70
CA VAL A 115 4.89 -8.80 16.04
C VAL A 115 5.80 -9.46 17.05
N ALA A 116 5.74 -10.78 17.16
CA ALA A 116 6.63 -11.57 18.00
C ALA A 116 7.87 -12.04 17.24
N ALA A 117 8.95 -12.33 17.97
CA ALA A 117 10.03 -13.14 17.42
C ALA A 117 9.49 -14.53 17.04
N LYS A 118 10.00 -15.11 15.95
CA LYS A 118 9.63 -16.49 15.58
C LYS A 118 10.11 -17.46 16.66
N PRO A 119 9.29 -18.43 17.09
CA PRO A 119 9.75 -19.47 17.99
C PRO A 119 10.92 -20.22 17.38
N THR A 120 12.05 -20.25 18.07
CA THR A 120 13.15 -21.14 17.75
C THR A 120 12.91 -22.44 18.52
N ILE A 121 13.02 -23.57 17.84
CA ILE A 121 13.14 -24.85 18.55
C ILE A 121 14.55 -24.85 19.16
N PRO A 122 14.71 -24.94 20.49
CA PRO A 122 16.03 -25.13 21.09
C PRO A 122 16.67 -26.39 20.48
N GLY A 123 17.90 -26.26 19.99
CA GLY A 123 18.51 -27.14 19.00
C GLY A 123 18.31 -28.64 19.23
N GLY A 124 18.03 -29.35 18.14
CA GLY A 124 18.46 -30.73 18.01
C GLY A 124 19.99 -30.73 18.02
N GLY A 125 20.58 -30.87 19.20
CA GLY A 125 21.97 -31.28 19.32
C GLY A 125 22.08 -32.63 18.63
N GLY A 126 22.60 -32.61 17.40
CA GLY A 126 23.03 -33.82 16.74
C GLY A 126 24.08 -34.45 17.63
N ALA A 127 23.72 -35.54 18.29
CA ALA A 127 24.68 -36.46 18.87
C ALA A 127 25.65 -36.80 17.75
N ASP A 128 26.90 -36.43 17.98
CA ASP A 128 28.06 -37.05 17.41
C ASP A 128 27.87 -38.57 17.34
N SER A 129 27.68 -39.10 16.14
CA SER A 129 27.95 -40.51 15.86
C SER A 129 29.46 -40.73 15.90
N GLY A 130 30.03 -40.62 17.09
CA GLY A 130 31.39 -41.01 17.43
C GLY A 130 31.38 -42.40 18.06
N SER A 131 31.75 -43.39 17.26
CA SER A 131 32.57 -44.56 17.64
C SER A 131 32.23 -45.30 18.95
N GLY A 132 31.57 -46.44 18.81
CA GLY A 132 31.53 -47.49 19.83
C GLY A 132 31.53 -48.85 19.16
N ASP A 133 32.72 -49.29 18.76
CA ASP A 133 33.02 -50.64 18.31
C ASP A 133 32.33 -51.70 19.17
N LEU A 134 31.38 -52.44 18.59
CA LEU A 134 30.87 -53.69 19.19
C LEU A 134 31.89 -54.82 18.90
N GLY A 135 33.10 -54.62 19.41
CA GLY A 135 34.16 -55.62 19.47
C GLY A 135 33.79 -56.72 20.46
N GLY A 136 33.83 -57.96 19.99
CA GLY A 136 33.32 -59.11 20.72
C GLY A 136 34.01 -59.44 22.04
N LEU A 137 33.21 -60.05 22.92
CA LEU A 137 33.58 -61.00 23.97
C LEU A 137 32.28 -61.78 24.25
N LEU A 138 32.00 -62.93 23.63
CA LEU A 138 32.44 -64.26 24.06
C LEU A 138 32.85 -64.33 25.54
N THR A 139 31.99 -64.89 26.40
CA THR A 139 32.19 -66.19 27.10
C THR A 139 31.42 -66.29 28.44
N GLY A 140 30.82 -67.47 28.68
CA GLY A 140 30.48 -68.04 30.00
C GLY A 140 29.21 -67.49 30.67
N SER A 141 28.44 -68.24 31.47
CA SER A 141 28.49 -69.62 31.96
C SER A 141 27.13 -69.90 32.63
N ALA A 142 26.81 -71.18 32.77
CA ALA A 142 25.57 -71.73 33.31
C ALA A 142 25.19 -71.28 34.73
N GLY A 143 23.89 -71.37 35.00
CA GLY A 143 23.24 -71.35 36.32
C GLY A 143 21.80 -71.81 36.18
#